data_AF-A0A1S9RPS7-F1
#
_entry.id   AF-A0A1S9RPS7-F1
#
_cell.length_a   1.000
_cell.length_b   1.000
_cell.length_c   1.000
_cell.angle_alpha   90.00
_cell.angle_beta   90.00
_cell.angle_gamma   90.00
#
_symmetry.space_group_name_H-M   'P 1'
#
loop_
_entity.id
_entity.type
_entity.pdbx_description
1 polymer ?
#
loop_
_entity_poly.entity_id
_entity_poly.type
_entity_poly.pdbx_seq_one_letter_code
_entity_poly.pdbx_strand_id
1 'polypeptide(L)'
;MGDLKLTDTVSSLKGEANFAVWRDSLRRFINASDFDLWPVITGALTCSIDEPLNVPSDEDVRHSISAETGISPQKVTAAETSAWVKQHILDPNQEFEWFRKKHALGVYYVAASLGENIRTFIHGIEDAHEAYDIICKIYGNVSSHTFQLKWSNWVVCKYRPGGNAVVFLAKWKKALSELKQCYADAHLEAPFEYAQFMEAIQANPVTENFLNNFKPKLTERNLMELCFAEFMASESSRK
;
A
#
# COMPACT_ATOMS: atom_id res chain seq x y z
N MET A 1 -19.48 15.90 -12.49
CA MET A 1 -18.32 15.75 -11.57
C MET A 1 -17.09 15.71 -12.45
N GLY A 2 -16.11 16.57 -12.22
CA GLY A 2 -14.94 16.69 -13.10
C GLY A 2 -14.10 15.42 -13.06
N ASP A 3 -13.59 15.00 -14.23
CA ASP A 3 -12.66 13.89 -14.37
C ASP A 3 -11.43 14.12 -13.49
N LEU A 4 -11.38 13.46 -12.34
CA LEU A 4 -10.21 13.42 -11.48
C LEU A 4 -9.14 12.65 -12.25
N LYS A 5 -8.07 13.32 -12.68
CA LYS A 5 -6.93 12.65 -13.28
C LYS A 5 -6.14 11.94 -12.18
N LEU A 6 -5.76 10.69 -12.44
CA LEU A 6 -4.96 9.87 -11.52
C LEU A 6 -3.72 10.62 -11.03
N THR A 7 -3.01 11.29 -11.94
CA THR A 7 -1.76 12.03 -11.66
C THR A 7 -1.94 13.23 -10.73
N ASP A 8 -3.15 13.78 -10.67
CA ASP A 8 -3.47 14.95 -9.85
C ASP A 8 -3.83 14.54 -8.42
N THR A 9 -4.22 13.27 -8.22
CA THR A 9 -4.70 12.73 -6.93
C THR A 9 -3.70 11.77 -6.29
N VAL A 10 -2.96 11.01 -7.09
CA VAL A 10 -2.03 9.98 -6.65
C VAL A 10 -0.61 10.40 -7.02
N SER A 11 0.18 10.76 -6.02
CA SER A 11 1.60 11.05 -6.23
C SER A 11 2.33 9.79 -6.68
N SER A 12 3.18 9.91 -7.70
CA SER A 12 3.99 8.79 -8.21
C SER A 12 4.75 8.06 -7.10
N LEU A 13 4.70 6.72 -7.09
CA LEU A 13 5.56 5.91 -6.22
C LEU A 13 7.02 6.16 -6.60
N LYS A 14 7.85 6.50 -5.62
CA LYS A 14 9.31 6.73 -5.78
C LYS A 14 10.15 5.68 -5.04
N GLY A 15 9.53 4.96 -4.11
CA GLY A 15 10.13 3.85 -3.39
C GLY A 15 9.46 3.63 -2.03
N GLU A 16 10.15 2.93 -1.14
CA GLU A 16 9.66 2.56 0.19
C GLU A 16 9.17 3.78 0.99
N ALA A 17 9.90 4.90 0.93
CA ALA A 17 9.63 6.10 1.71
C ALA A 17 8.26 6.76 1.46
N ASN A 18 7.64 6.56 0.29
CA ASN A 18 6.30 7.08 0.00
C ASN A 18 5.29 5.98 -0.32
N PHE A 19 5.63 4.70 -0.11
CA PHE A 19 4.77 3.57 -0.44
C PHE A 19 3.42 3.63 0.30
N ALA A 20 3.43 3.83 1.62
CA ALA A 20 2.18 3.87 2.40
C ALA A 20 1.23 4.98 1.93
N VAL A 21 1.77 6.18 1.69
CA VAL A 21 1.01 7.35 1.20
C VAL A 21 0.50 7.09 -0.22
N TRP A 22 1.33 6.53 -1.09
CA TRP A 22 0.96 6.14 -2.44
C TRP A 22 -0.19 5.13 -2.43
N ARG A 23 -0.06 4.04 -1.66
CA ARG A 23 -1.07 2.98 -1.53
C ARG A 23 -2.42 3.53 -1.09
N ASP A 24 -2.42 4.37 -0.05
CA ASP A 24 -3.65 4.96 0.47
C ASP A 24 -4.30 5.94 -0.52
N SER A 25 -3.49 6.72 -1.23
CA SER A 25 -3.98 7.65 -2.24
C SER A 25 -4.56 6.91 -3.45
N LEU A 26 -3.88 5.86 -3.91
CA LEU A 26 -4.34 4.99 -4.99
C LEU A 26 -5.66 4.31 -4.64
N ARG A 27 -5.75 3.72 -3.43
CA ARG A 27 -7.00 3.12 -2.93
C ARG A 27 -8.15 4.12 -2.91
N ARG A 28 -7.93 5.34 -2.40
CA ARG A 28 -8.98 6.37 -2.36
C ARG A 28 -9.42 6.78 -3.76
N PHE A 29 -8.48 6.98 -4.68
CA PHE A 29 -8.78 7.31 -6.07
C PHE A 29 -9.62 6.22 -6.75
N ILE A 30 -9.21 4.95 -6.59
CA ILE A 30 -9.90 3.81 -7.17
C ILE A 30 -11.30 3.68 -6.57
N ASN A 31 -11.43 3.71 -5.24
CA ASN A 31 -12.74 3.62 -4.59
C ASN A 31 -13.68 4.78 -4.94
N ALA A 32 -13.15 5.96 -5.25
CA ALA A 32 -13.97 7.09 -5.70
C ALA A 32 -14.53 6.88 -7.13
N SER A 33 -13.85 6.08 -7.94
CA SER A 33 -14.22 5.82 -9.34
C SER A 33 -15.01 4.53 -9.49
N ASP A 34 -14.59 3.47 -8.80
CA ASP A 34 -15.04 2.10 -8.97
C ASP A 34 -14.69 1.26 -7.73
N PHE A 35 -15.70 1.01 -6.88
CA PHE A 35 -15.52 0.28 -5.62
C PHE A 35 -15.12 -1.20 -5.81
N ASP A 36 -15.46 -1.80 -6.96
CA ASP A 36 -15.18 -3.22 -7.22
C ASP A 36 -13.74 -3.44 -7.71
N LEU A 37 -13.08 -2.40 -8.19
CA LEU A 37 -11.74 -2.50 -8.76
C LEU A 37 -10.66 -2.71 -7.70
N TRP A 38 -10.78 -2.10 -6.52
CA TRP A 38 -9.79 -2.28 -5.46
C TRP A 38 -9.70 -3.74 -4.96
N PRO A 39 -10.82 -4.43 -4.68
CA PRO A 39 -10.81 -5.87 -4.38
C PRO A 39 -10.12 -6.73 -5.44
N VAL A 40 -10.29 -6.43 -6.73
CA VAL A 40 -9.62 -7.14 -7.84
C VAL A 40 -8.11 -6.94 -7.77
N ILE A 41 -7.65 -5.69 -7.64
CA ILE A 41 -6.21 -5.36 -7.54
C ILE A 41 -5.57 -5.97 -6.29
N THR A 42 -6.31 -6.06 -5.18
CA THR A 42 -5.77 -6.68 -3.95
C THR A 42 -5.89 -8.20 -3.92
N GLY A 43 -6.51 -8.82 -4.94
CA GLY A 43 -6.78 -10.27 -4.96
C GLY A 43 -7.83 -10.71 -3.94
N ALA A 44 -8.62 -9.78 -3.40
CA ALA A 44 -9.74 -10.08 -2.52
C ALA A 44 -10.96 -10.59 -3.30
N LEU A 45 -11.07 -10.20 -4.57
CA LEU A 45 -11.99 -10.76 -5.53
C LEU A 45 -11.17 -11.52 -6.57
N THR A 46 -11.33 -12.85 -6.60
CA THR A 46 -10.65 -13.71 -7.56
C THR A 46 -11.67 -14.35 -8.50
N CYS A 47 -11.28 -14.48 -9.76
CA CYS A 47 -11.98 -15.26 -10.76
C CYS A 47 -10.91 -15.92 -11.62
N SER A 48 -11.14 -17.17 -12.02
CA SER A 48 -10.18 -17.87 -12.87
C SER A 48 -10.20 -17.24 -14.26
N ILE A 49 -9.15 -16.48 -14.59
CA ILE A 49 -8.99 -15.84 -15.90
C ILE A 49 -8.89 -16.90 -17.01
N ASP A 50 -8.44 -18.10 -16.65
CA ASP A 50 -8.02 -19.20 -17.53
C ASP A 50 -8.78 -20.53 -17.29
N GLU A 51 -9.88 -20.56 -16.54
CA GLU A 51 -10.61 -21.83 -16.31
C GLU A 51 -11.04 -22.44 -17.66
N PRO A 52 -10.66 -23.70 -17.96
CA PRO A 52 -11.05 -24.32 -19.21
C PRO A 52 -12.56 -24.45 -19.26
N LEU A 53 -13.13 -23.94 -20.35
CA LEU A 53 -14.54 -23.97 -20.69
C LEU A 53 -15.18 -25.33 -20.38
N ASN A 54 -16.35 -25.31 -19.75
CA ASN A 54 -17.27 -26.43 -19.79
C ASN A 54 -18.03 -26.38 -21.12
N VAL A 55 -17.35 -26.72 -22.22
CA VAL A 55 -18.00 -26.89 -23.52
C VAL A 55 -18.82 -28.18 -23.43
N PRO A 56 -20.14 -28.15 -23.66
CA PRO A 56 -20.93 -29.38 -23.67
C PRO A 56 -20.35 -30.34 -24.70
N SER A 57 -20.30 -31.62 -24.38
CA SER A 57 -19.79 -32.61 -25.34
C SER A 57 -20.67 -32.63 -26.60
N ASP A 58 -20.13 -33.05 -27.74
CA ASP A 58 -20.90 -33.22 -28.98
C ASP A 58 -22.14 -34.10 -28.76
N GLU A 59 -22.05 -35.06 -27.83
CA GLU A 59 -23.12 -35.97 -27.43
C GLU A 59 -24.22 -35.27 -26.64
N ASP A 60 -23.86 -34.39 -25.69
CA ASP A 60 -24.81 -33.57 -24.92
C ASP A 60 -25.58 -32.59 -25.82
N VAL A 61 -24.88 -31.98 -26.78
CA VAL A 61 -25.51 -31.08 -27.75
C VAL A 61 -26.49 -31.84 -28.64
N ARG A 62 -26.11 -33.02 -29.15
CA ARG A 62 -27.01 -33.86 -29.96
C ARG A 62 -28.24 -34.34 -29.19
N HIS A 63 -28.08 -34.65 -27.90
CA HIS A 63 -29.19 -35.00 -27.03
C HIS A 63 -30.13 -33.82 -26.80
N SER A 64 -29.59 -32.61 -26.65
CA SER A 64 -30.37 -31.38 -26.50
C SER A 64 -31.17 -31.05 -27.77
N ILE A 65 -30.53 -31.11 -28.95
CA ILE A 65 -31.20 -30.94 -30.25
C ILE A 65 -32.27 -32.02 -30.46
N SER A 66 -31.98 -33.26 -30.08
CA SER A 66 -32.92 -34.38 -30.18
C SER A 66 -34.17 -34.16 -29.33
N ALA A 67 -34.01 -33.65 -28.12
CA ALA A 67 -35.12 -33.32 -27.23
C ALA A 67 -35.98 -32.16 -27.76
N GLU A 68 -35.37 -31.17 -28.41
CA GLU A 68 -36.07 -30.00 -28.97
C GLU A 68 -36.79 -30.30 -30.29
N THR A 69 -36.20 -31.14 -31.15
CA THR A 69 -36.68 -31.39 -32.52
C THR A 69 -37.39 -32.72 -32.69
N GLY A 70 -37.29 -33.63 -31.71
CA GLY A 70 -37.81 -35.00 -31.78
C GLY A 70 -37.03 -35.91 -32.74
N ILE A 71 -35.89 -35.46 -33.26
CA ILE A 71 -35.02 -36.21 -34.15
C ILE A 71 -34.08 -37.09 -33.32
N SER A 72 -33.81 -38.33 -33.71
CA SER A 72 -32.88 -39.20 -32.97
C SER A 72 -31.47 -38.57 -32.87
N PRO A 73 -30.76 -38.66 -31.72
CA PRO A 73 -29.44 -38.06 -31.54
C PRO A 73 -28.41 -38.50 -32.61
N GLN A 74 -28.53 -39.73 -33.14
CA GLN A 74 -27.62 -40.23 -34.18
C GLN A 74 -27.88 -39.61 -35.57
N LYS A 75 -29.03 -38.97 -35.77
CA LYS A 75 -29.40 -38.32 -37.04
C LYS A 75 -29.10 -36.83 -37.06
N VAL A 76 -28.77 -36.25 -35.90
CA VAL A 76 -28.31 -34.86 -35.80
C VAL A 76 -26.98 -34.73 -36.54
N THR A 77 -26.95 -33.83 -37.52
CA THR A 77 -25.77 -33.56 -38.34
C THR A 77 -24.81 -32.63 -37.62
N ALA A 78 -23.52 -32.71 -37.96
CA ALA A 78 -22.51 -31.80 -37.42
C ALA A 78 -22.80 -30.31 -37.70
N ALA A 79 -23.51 -30.01 -38.80
CA ALA A 79 -23.95 -28.66 -39.13
C ALA A 79 -25.02 -28.14 -38.17
N GLU A 80 -25.98 -28.99 -37.78
CA GLU A 80 -27.01 -28.67 -36.79
C GLU A 80 -26.41 -28.52 -35.39
N THR A 81 -25.48 -29.39 -35.01
CA THR A 81 -24.72 -29.25 -33.76
C THR A 81 -23.99 -27.90 -33.70
N SER A 82 -23.28 -27.54 -34.77
CA SER A 82 -22.53 -26.28 -34.84
C SER A 82 -23.45 -25.04 -34.83
N ALA A 83 -24.61 -25.12 -35.49
CA ALA A 83 -25.62 -24.06 -35.48
C ALA A 83 -26.26 -23.89 -34.10
N TRP A 84 -26.60 -25.01 -33.44
CA TRP A 84 -27.16 -24.99 -32.08
C TRP A 84 -26.16 -24.43 -31.07
N VAL A 85 -24.89 -24.85 -31.15
CA VAL A 85 -23.80 -24.31 -30.31
C VAL A 85 -23.68 -22.80 -30.50
N LYS A 86 -23.66 -22.31 -31.74
CA LYS A 86 -23.61 -20.86 -32.02
C LYS A 86 -24.83 -20.09 -31.52
N GLN A 87 -25.99 -20.75 -31.44
CA GLN A 87 -27.25 -20.12 -31.07
C GLN A 87 -27.51 -20.15 -29.56
N HIS A 88 -27.04 -21.20 -28.86
CA HIS A 88 -27.35 -21.45 -27.45
C HIS A 88 -26.15 -21.28 -26.51
N ILE A 89 -24.92 -21.42 -27.01
CA ILE A 89 -23.72 -21.00 -26.27
C ILE A 89 -23.50 -19.52 -26.59
N LEU A 90 -24.16 -18.64 -25.81
CA LEU A 90 -23.79 -17.22 -25.68
C LEU A 90 -22.28 -17.14 -25.42
N ASP A 91 -21.61 -16.13 -26.01
CA ASP A 91 -20.14 -15.96 -25.94
C ASP A 91 -19.64 -16.37 -24.55
N PRO A 92 -18.98 -17.55 -24.43
CA PRO A 92 -18.82 -18.22 -23.15
C PRO A 92 -17.86 -17.48 -22.20
N ASN A 93 -17.32 -16.37 -22.65
CA ASN A 93 -16.48 -15.45 -21.87
C ASN A 93 -17.16 -14.13 -21.53
N GLN A 94 -18.40 -13.89 -21.97
CA GLN A 94 -19.10 -12.62 -21.76
C GLN A 94 -19.25 -12.30 -20.27
N GLU A 95 -19.48 -13.32 -19.43
CA GLU A 95 -19.58 -13.16 -17.98
C GLU A 95 -18.24 -12.85 -17.29
N PHE A 96 -17.10 -13.09 -17.96
CA PHE A 96 -15.75 -12.80 -17.44
C PHE A 96 -15.10 -11.58 -18.09
N GLU A 97 -15.69 -11.06 -19.17
CA GLU A 97 -15.20 -9.86 -19.84
C GLU A 97 -15.08 -8.66 -18.90
N TRP A 98 -16.04 -8.49 -17.99
CA TRP A 98 -15.99 -7.40 -17.03
C TRP A 98 -14.76 -7.56 -16.12
N PHE A 99 -14.44 -8.79 -15.69
CA PHE A 99 -13.28 -9.08 -14.84
C PHE A 99 -11.96 -8.82 -15.57
N ARG A 100 -11.83 -9.27 -16.82
CA ARG A 100 -10.67 -8.95 -17.68
C ARG A 100 -10.50 -7.45 -17.91
N LYS A 101 -11.60 -6.72 -18.13
CA LYS A 101 -11.58 -5.24 -18.24
C LYS A 101 -11.12 -4.59 -16.93
N LYS A 102 -11.51 -5.12 -15.76
CA LYS A 102 -11.04 -4.65 -14.45
C LYS A 102 -9.55 -4.91 -14.26
N HIS A 103 -9.04 -6.08 -14.64
CA HIS A 103 -7.60 -6.37 -14.60
C HIS A 103 -6.80 -5.40 -15.48
N ALA A 104 -7.21 -5.20 -16.74
CA ALA A 104 -6.54 -4.25 -17.63
C ALA A 104 -6.54 -2.82 -17.06
N LEU A 105 -7.68 -2.38 -16.51
CA LEU A 105 -7.80 -1.07 -15.87
C LEU A 105 -6.95 -0.96 -14.59
N GLY A 106 -6.91 -2.03 -13.79
CA GLY A 106 -6.13 -2.12 -12.57
C GLY A 106 -4.63 -2.03 -12.86
N VAL A 107 -4.13 -2.81 -13.83
CA VAL A 107 -2.74 -2.73 -14.31
C VAL A 107 -2.43 -1.31 -14.77
N TYR A 108 -3.32 -0.68 -15.55
CA TYR A 108 -3.15 0.70 -15.99
C TYR A 108 -3.01 1.67 -14.81
N TYR A 109 -3.90 1.64 -13.83
CA TYR A 109 -3.82 2.55 -12.68
C TYR A 109 -2.59 2.31 -11.81
N VAL A 110 -2.23 1.05 -11.58
CA VAL A 110 -0.98 0.72 -10.88
C VAL A 110 0.18 1.32 -11.68
N ALA A 111 0.38 0.93 -12.94
CA ALA A 111 1.50 1.36 -13.77
C ALA A 111 1.60 2.89 -13.94
N ALA A 112 0.48 3.57 -14.16
CA ALA A 112 0.42 5.02 -14.33
C ALA A 112 0.77 5.79 -13.05
N SER A 113 0.59 5.17 -11.88
CA SER A 113 0.97 5.74 -10.59
C SER A 113 2.40 5.39 -10.13
N LEU A 114 3.17 4.64 -10.93
CA LEU A 114 4.57 4.30 -10.64
C LEU A 114 5.55 5.29 -11.28
N GLY A 115 6.66 5.52 -10.59
CA GLY A 115 7.84 6.14 -11.17
C GLY A 115 8.42 5.28 -12.29
N GLU A 116 9.09 5.92 -13.26
CA GLU A 116 9.57 5.27 -14.48
C GLU A 116 10.49 4.07 -14.21
N ASN A 117 11.38 4.18 -13.21
CA ASN A 117 12.27 3.12 -12.77
C ASN A 117 11.57 1.97 -12.02
N ILE A 118 10.35 2.19 -11.52
CA ILE A 118 9.56 1.17 -10.80
C ILE A 118 8.62 0.46 -11.76
N ARG A 119 8.13 1.15 -12.79
CA ARG A 119 7.22 0.59 -13.80
C ARG A 119 7.82 -0.62 -14.53
N THR A 120 9.14 -0.70 -14.63
CA THR A 120 9.86 -1.83 -15.23
C THR A 120 9.64 -3.15 -14.48
N PHE A 121 9.36 -3.14 -13.17
CA PHE A 121 9.11 -4.35 -12.38
C PHE A 121 7.82 -5.07 -12.76
N ILE A 122 6.88 -4.37 -13.38
CA ILE A 122 5.57 -4.91 -13.76
C ILE A 122 5.36 -4.92 -15.28
N HIS A 123 6.44 -4.77 -16.05
CA HIS A 123 6.36 -4.75 -17.50
C HIS A 123 5.89 -6.12 -18.04
N GLY A 124 4.85 -6.12 -18.87
CA GLY A 124 4.27 -7.33 -19.45
C GLY A 124 3.33 -8.11 -18.53
N ILE A 125 3.04 -7.60 -17.33
CA ILE A 125 2.08 -8.23 -16.42
C ILE A 125 0.67 -7.78 -16.80
N GLU A 126 -0.21 -8.76 -17.05
CA GLU A 126 -1.61 -8.54 -17.41
C GLU A 126 -2.54 -8.68 -16.20
N ASP A 127 -2.08 -9.37 -15.15
CA ASP A 127 -2.81 -9.54 -13.91
C ASP A 127 -2.57 -8.34 -12.96
N ALA A 128 -3.64 -7.60 -12.66
CA ALA A 128 -3.58 -6.43 -11.78
C ALA A 128 -3.15 -6.78 -10.35
N HIS A 129 -3.55 -7.95 -9.87
CA HIS A 129 -3.17 -8.44 -8.54
C HIS A 129 -1.70 -8.77 -8.48
N GLU A 130 -1.18 -9.51 -9.46
CA GLU A 130 0.24 -9.83 -9.56
C GLU A 130 1.10 -8.55 -9.64
N ALA A 131 0.70 -7.60 -10.49
CA ALA A 131 1.39 -6.32 -10.63
C ALA A 131 1.43 -5.57 -9.29
N TYR A 132 0.31 -5.47 -8.59
CA TYR A 132 0.23 -4.79 -7.29
C TYR A 132 1.01 -5.53 -6.20
N ASP A 133 0.93 -6.86 -6.16
CA ASP A 133 1.61 -7.71 -5.19
C ASP A 133 3.14 -7.62 -5.31
N ILE A 134 3.69 -7.55 -6.54
CA ILE A 134 5.13 -7.30 -6.76
C ILE A 134 5.56 -5.97 -6.12
N ILE A 135 4.79 -4.91 -6.34
CA ILE A 135 5.09 -3.59 -5.77
C ILE A 135 4.99 -3.64 -4.23
N CYS A 136 3.99 -4.32 -3.68
CA CYS A 136 3.84 -4.57 -2.24
C CYS A 136 5.01 -5.36 -1.66
N LYS A 137 5.52 -6.38 -2.34
CA LYS A 137 6.66 -7.18 -1.88
C LYS A 137 7.95 -6.37 -1.87
N ILE A 138 8.16 -5.52 -2.87
CA ILE A 138 9.39 -4.72 -3.00
C ILE A 138 9.40 -3.54 -2.03
N TYR A 139 8.26 -2.84 -1.87
CA TYR A 139 8.21 -1.56 -1.15
C TYR A 139 7.26 -1.53 0.04
N GLY A 140 6.41 -2.54 0.19
CA GLY A 140 5.44 -2.62 1.28
C GLY A 140 6.01 -3.14 2.60
N ASN A 141 7.18 -3.78 2.56
CA ASN A 141 7.94 -4.12 3.75
C ASN A 141 9.04 -3.10 3.96
N VAL A 142 9.12 -2.57 5.17
CA VAL A 142 10.25 -1.76 5.57
C VAL A 142 11.46 -2.68 5.66
N SER A 143 12.49 -2.44 4.85
CA SER A 143 13.66 -3.31 4.91
C SER A 143 14.33 -3.18 6.28
N SER A 144 14.85 -4.28 6.83
CA SER A 144 15.60 -4.23 8.11
C SER A 144 16.75 -3.23 8.05
N HIS A 145 17.32 -3.03 6.85
CA HIS A 145 18.33 -2.02 6.60
C HIS A 145 17.78 -0.58 6.72
N THR A 146 16.62 -0.29 6.13
CA THR A 146 15.95 1.01 6.24
C THR A 146 15.61 1.31 7.70
N PHE A 147 15.01 0.34 8.42
CA PHE A 147 14.73 0.48 9.85
C PHE A 147 16.01 0.78 10.64
N GLN A 148 17.06 -0.01 10.44
CA GLN A 148 18.33 0.16 11.15
C GLN A 148 18.97 1.53 10.86
N LEU A 149 18.89 2.01 9.63
CA LEU A 149 19.41 3.32 9.25
C LEU A 149 18.64 4.45 9.95
N LYS A 150 17.29 4.38 9.97
CA LYS A 150 16.45 5.37 10.67
C LYS A 150 16.66 5.32 12.18
N TRP A 151 16.75 4.13 12.75
CA TRP A 151 17.06 3.92 14.16
C TRP A 151 18.40 4.57 14.52
N SER A 152 19.45 4.26 13.76
CA SER A 152 20.78 4.83 13.96
C SER A 152 20.76 6.36 13.88
N ASN A 153 20.12 6.94 12.86
CA ASN A 153 20.00 8.38 12.69
C ASN A 153 19.31 9.07 13.87
N TRP A 154 18.30 8.43 14.47
CA TRP A 154 17.63 8.96 15.65
C TRP A 154 18.51 8.84 16.90
N VAL A 155 19.13 7.68 17.14
CA VAL A 155 19.97 7.44 18.33
C VAL A 155 21.22 8.32 18.37
N VAL A 156 21.85 8.56 17.21
CA VAL A 156 23.06 9.40 17.11
C VAL A 156 22.74 10.90 17.10
N CYS A 157 21.46 11.29 17.09
CA CYS A 157 21.03 12.69 17.14
C CYS A 157 21.23 13.24 18.56
N LYS A 158 22.44 13.73 18.85
CA LYS A 158 22.82 14.28 20.16
C LYS A 158 22.82 15.81 20.18
N TYR A 159 22.44 16.40 21.31
CA TYR A 159 22.55 17.84 21.54
C TYR A 159 24.00 18.23 21.85
N ARG A 160 24.61 19.02 20.97
CA ARG A 160 26.04 19.36 21.07
C ARG A 160 26.26 20.63 21.91
N PRO A 161 27.42 20.76 22.58
CA PRO A 161 27.85 22.00 23.21
C PRO A 161 27.81 23.18 22.23
N GLY A 162 27.26 24.33 22.65
CA GLY A 162 27.08 25.50 21.79
C GLY A 162 26.03 25.33 20.67
N GLY A 163 25.30 24.22 20.64
CA GLY A 163 24.25 23.96 19.67
C GLY A 163 23.00 24.83 19.90
N ASN A 164 22.22 25.01 18.84
CA ASN A 164 20.92 25.66 18.93
C ASN A 164 19.83 24.63 19.29
N ALA A 165 19.17 24.81 20.44
CA ALA A 165 18.13 23.92 20.95
C ALA A 165 16.95 23.72 19.97
N VAL A 166 16.51 24.78 19.28
CA VAL A 166 15.41 24.70 18.28
C VAL A 166 15.82 23.82 17.10
N VAL A 167 17.03 24.01 16.59
CA VAL A 167 17.56 23.23 15.47
C VAL A 167 17.74 21.76 15.86
N PHE A 168 18.23 21.51 17.08
CA PHE A 168 18.34 20.15 17.63
C PHE A 168 16.97 19.47 17.72
N LEU A 169 16.00 20.10 18.36
CA LEU A 169 14.65 19.55 18.50
C LEU A 169 14.00 19.27 17.14
N ALA A 170 14.14 20.18 16.17
CA ALA A 170 13.61 19.98 14.84
C ALA A 170 14.21 18.73 14.16
N LYS A 171 15.53 18.55 14.25
CA LYS A 171 16.22 17.36 13.71
C LYS A 171 15.84 16.08 14.43
N TRP A 172 15.79 16.12 15.76
CA TRP A 172 15.47 14.95 16.57
C TRP A 172 14.01 14.50 16.34
N LYS A 173 13.05 15.43 16.37
CA LYS A 173 11.63 15.16 16.07
C LYS A 173 11.43 14.60 14.66
N LYS A 174 12.16 15.15 13.68
CA LYS A 174 12.14 14.64 12.32
C LYS A 174 12.65 13.19 12.25
N ALA A 175 13.80 12.90 12.87
CA ALA A 175 14.36 11.55 12.89
C ALA A 175 13.42 10.53 13.58
N LEU A 176 12.79 10.90 14.69
CA LEU A 176 11.77 10.07 15.35
C LEU A 176 10.56 9.83 14.43
N SER A 177 10.07 10.87 13.76
CA SER A 177 8.94 10.75 12.82
C SER A 177 9.27 9.81 11.67
N GLU A 178 10.48 9.89 11.12
CA GLU A 178 10.94 8.98 10.06
C GLU A 178 11.03 7.53 10.55
N LEU A 179 11.51 7.30 11.78
CA LEU A 179 11.54 5.97 12.40
C LEU A 179 10.13 5.40 12.62
N LYS A 180 9.20 6.21 13.15
CA LYS A 180 7.80 5.80 13.38
C LYS A 180 7.07 5.46 12.08
N GLN A 181 7.36 6.14 10.98
CA GLN A 181 6.82 5.80 9.66
C GLN A 181 7.27 4.42 9.18
N CYS A 182 8.49 4.00 9.55
CA CYS A 182 9.04 2.68 9.25
C CYS A 182 8.52 1.57 10.18
N TYR A 183 7.80 1.92 11.25
CA TYR A 183 7.43 1.01 12.33
C TYR A 183 5.94 1.15 12.66
N ALA A 184 5.09 1.10 11.62
CA ALA A 184 3.67 1.47 11.71
C ALA A 184 2.84 0.56 12.65
N ASP A 185 3.19 -0.72 12.77
CA ASP A 185 2.41 -1.70 13.57
C ASP A 185 2.86 -1.79 15.03
N ALA A 186 4.06 -1.30 15.36
CA ALA A 186 4.62 -1.37 16.70
C ALA A 186 4.81 0.04 17.24
N HIS A 187 4.00 0.39 18.24
CA HIS A 187 4.02 1.72 18.82
C HIS A 187 5.30 1.89 19.64
N LEU A 188 6.13 2.87 19.27
CA LEU A 188 7.20 3.32 20.16
C LEU A 188 6.54 4.01 21.36
N GLU A 189 6.72 3.46 22.55
CA GLU A 189 6.07 4.01 23.75
C GLU A 189 6.72 5.33 24.19
N ALA A 190 5.91 6.29 24.66
CA ALA A 190 6.39 7.59 25.10
C ALA A 190 7.50 7.54 26.19
N PRO A 191 7.49 6.61 27.17
CA PRO A 191 8.58 6.46 28.12
C PRO A 191 9.93 6.14 27.46
N PHE A 192 9.90 5.37 26.36
CA PHE A 192 11.12 5.02 25.61
C PHE A 192 11.64 6.23 24.83
N GLU A 193 10.75 7.00 24.20
CA GLU A 193 11.10 8.28 23.56
C GLU A 193 11.73 9.25 24.55
N TYR A 194 11.18 9.34 25.76
CA TYR A 194 11.69 10.18 26.83
C TYR A 194 13.09 9.73 27.26
N ALA A 195 13.29 8.44 27.55
CA ALA A 195 14.61 7.91 27.92
C ALA A 195 15.66 8.21 26.84
N GLN A 196 15.31 8.00 25.56
CA GLN A 196 16.20 8.31 24.45
C GLN A 196 16.49 9.81 24.30
N PHE A 197 15.51 10.68 24.60
CA PHE A 197 15.72 12.12 24.60
C PHE A 197 16.67 12.56 25.72
N MET A 198 16.51 12.03 26.93
CA MET A 198 17.42 12.30 28.06
C MET A 198 18.85 11.88 27.70
N GLU A 199 19.00 10.68 27.13
CA GLU A 199 20.26 10.18 26.60
C GLU A 199 20.83 11.06 25.48
N ALA A 200 19.98 11.70 24.67
CA ALA A 200 20.40 12.59 23.59
C ALA A 200 21.02 13.90 24.09
N ILE A 201 20.65 14.35 25.29
CA ILE A 201 21.09 15.64 25.84
C ILE A 201 22.11 15.50 26.99
N GLN A 202 22.18 14.34 27.66
CA GLN A 202 22.97 14.15 28.89
C GLN A 202 24.47 14.49 28.77
N ALA A 203 25.05 14.31 27.59
CA ALA A 203 26.47 14.58 27.37
C ALA A 203 26.79 16.08 27.32
N ASN A 204 25.77 16.95 27.32
CA ASN A 204 25.92 18.39 27.30
C ASN A 204 25.77 18.97 28.72
N PRO A 205 26.84 19.48 29.34
CA PRO A 205 26.82 19.97 30.73
C PRO A 205 25.75 21.04 30.99
N VAL A 206 25.41 21.82 29.96
CA VAL A 206 24.41 22.89 30.08
C VAL A 206 23.00 22.37 30.35
N THR A 207 22.75 21.08 30.15
CA THR A 207 21.44 20.45 30.36
C THR A 207 21.30 19.81 31.74
N GLU A 208 22.35 19.83 32.56
CA GLU A 208 22.38 19.21 33.89
C GLU A 208 21.23 19.72 34.79
N ASN A 209 20.96 21.02 34.77
CA ASN A 209 19.86 21.60 35.53
C ASN A 209 18.49 21.07 35.07
N PHE A 210 18.29 20.91 33.76
CA PHE A 210 17.06 20.31 33.23
C PHE A 210 16.94 18.85 33.64
N LEU A 211 18.02 18.07 33.47
CA LEU A 211 18.06 16.63 33.79
C LEU A 211 17.76 16.34 35.26
N ASN A 212 18.24 17.20 36.16
CA ASN A 212 18.07 17.02 37.61
C ASN A 212 16.67 17.42 38.11
N ASN A 213 16.05 18.40 37.46
CA ASN A 213 14.80 19.02 37.95
C ASN A 213 13.54 18.53 37.23
N PHE A 214 13.62 18.19 35.94
CA PHE A 214 12.48 17.74 35.18
C PHE A 214 12.20 16.25 35.46
N LYS A 215 11.15 15.98 36.25
CA LYS A 215 10.72 14.62 36.63
C LYS A 215 9.23 14.43 36.33
N PRO A 216 8.86 14.26 35.05
CA PRO A 216 7.46 14.08 34.66
C PRO A 216 6.94 12.69 35.08
N LYS A 217 5.62 12.52 35.13
CA LYS A 217 5.05 11.17 35.26
C LYS A 217 5.11 10.47 33.90
N LEU A 218 5.76 9.32 33.84
CA LEU A 218 5.94 8.58 32.58
C LEU A 218 4.63 8.08 31.95
N THR A 219 3.53 8.09 32.70
CA THR A 219 2.19 7.73 32.24
C THR A 219 1.41 8.90 31.63
N GLU A 220 1.97 10.11 31.61
CA GLU A 220 1.32 11.28 31.03
C GLU A 220 1.15 11.14 29.51
N ARG A 221 -0.10 11.35 29.04
CA ARG A 221 -0.45 11.23 27.61
C ARG A 221 0.35 12.18 26.72
N ASN A 222 0.77 13.33 27.26
CA ASN A 222 1.53 14.38 26.58
C ASN A 222 2.99 14.48 27.09
N LEU A 223 3.54 13.40 27.64
CA LEU A 223 4.90 13.35 28.22
C LEU A 223 5.96 14.03 27.34
N MET A 224 5.99 13.69 26.04
CA MET A 224 6.99 14.24 25.13
C MET A 224 6.77 15.72 24.83
N GLU A 225 5.53 16.18 24.73
CA GLU A 225 5.22 17.60 24.52
C GLU A 225 5.67 18.44 25.72
N LEU A 226 5.42 17.96 26.94
CA LEU A 226 5.89 18.57 28.17
C LEU A 226 7.42 18.60 28.24
N CYS A 227 8.07 17.47 27.94
CA CYS A 227 9.53 17.36 27.92
C CYS A 227 10.16 18.39 26.97
N PHE A 228 9.63 18.54 25.75
CA PHE A 228 10.16 19.51 24.79
C PHE A 228 9.91 20.96 25.22
N ALA A 229 8.74 21.25 25.78
CA ALA A 229 8.39 22.58 26.26
C ALA A 229 9.32 23.02 27.41
N GLU A 230 9.53 22.15 28.40
CA GLU A 230 10.40 22.42 29.55
C GLU A 230 11.88 22.52 29.15
N PHE A 231 12.34 21.66 28.24
CA PHE A 231 13.70 21.77 27.69
C PHE A 231 13.92 23.13 27.02
N MET A 232 12.96 23.59 26.21
CA MET A 232 13.01 24.89 25.55
C MET A 232 12.94 26.06 26.54
N ALA A 233 12.14 25.96 27.60
CA ALA A 233 12.07 26.95 28.65
C ALA A 233 13.42 27.08 29.38
N SER A 234 14.04 25.94 29.73
CA SER A 234 15.38 25.92 30.35
C SER A 234 16.45 26.55 29.46
N GLU A 235 16.40 26.31 28.14
CA GLU A 235 17.36 26.88 27.19
C GLU A 235 17.12 28.38 26.92
N SER A 236 15.87 28.84 27.03
CA SER A 236 15.50 30.25 26.83
C SER A 236 15.87 31.11 28.03
N SER A 237 15.70 30.60 29.25
CA SER A 237 16.12 31.27 30.50
C SER A 237 17.63 31.41 30.65
N ARG A 238 18.42 30.78 29.77
CA ARG A 238 19.89 30.86 29.74
C ARG A 238 20.42 31.99 28.85
N LYS A 239 19.62 32.49 27.91
CA LYS A 239 19.99 33.61 27.04
C LYS A 239 19.78 34.94 27.76
#